data_AF-A0A2M6XX95-F1
#
_entry.id   AF-A0A2M6XX95-F1
#
_cell.length_a   1.000
_cell.length_b   1.000
_cell.length_c   1.000
_cell.angle_alpha   90.00
_cell.angle_beta   90.00
_cell.angle_gamma   90.00
#
_symmetry.space_group_name_H-M   'P 1'
#
loop_
_entity.id
_entity.type
_entity.pdbx_description
1 polymer ?
#
loop_
_entity_poly.entity_id
_entity_poly.type
_entity_poly.pdbx_seq_one_letter_code
_entity_poly.pdbx_strand_id
1 'polypeptide(L)' 'MKQEISALMDGELFEDEAEALLGKLKRQPDANRNWELYHLIGDVLRQPEHIRCGFTHSFHQRLQAEPT' A
#
# COMPACT_ATOMS: atom_id res chain seq x y z
N MET A 1 -12.78 6.16 -0.08
CA MET A 1 -11.53 5.39 0.09
C MET A 1 -10.26 6.14 -0.27
N LYS A 2 -10.24 7.04 -1.28
CA LYS A 2 -9.00 7.77 -1.62
C LYS A 2 -8.45 8.64 -0.48
N GLN A 3 -9.33 9.33 0.26
CA GLN A 3 -8.93 10.16 1.39
C GLN A 3 -8.48 9.31 2.58
N GLU A 4 -9.21 8.23 2.86
CA GLU A 4 -8.88 7.30 3.94
C GLU A 4 -7.54 6.59 3.70
N ILE A 5 -7.24 6.23 2.44
CA ILE A 5 -5.92 5.71 2.05
C ILE A 5 -4.83 6.76 2.27
N SER A 6 -5.08 8.03 1.93
CA SER A 6 -4.11 9.12 2.18
C SER A 6 -3.81 9.27 3.67
N ALA A 7 -4.85 9.40 4.50
CA ALA A 7 -4.71 9.51 5.94
C ALA A 7 -3.96 8.31 6.54
N LEU A 8 -4.21 7.10 6.04
CA LEU A 8 -3.47 5.90 6.45
C LEU A 8 -1.98 5.99 6.09
N MET A 9 -1.63 6.41 4.87
CA MET A 9 -0.24 6.56 4.44
C MET A 9 0.51 7.64 5.22
N ASP A 10 -0.19 8.71 5.60
CA ASP A 10 0.36 9.86 6.33
C ASP A 10 0.43 9.58 7.86
N GLY A 11 -0.09 8.44 8.32
CA GLY A 11 -0.08 8.05 9.73
C GLY A 11 -1.10 8.81 10.60
N GLU A 12 -2.15 9.33 9.98
CA GLU A 12 -3.17 10.19 10.61
C GLU A 12 -4.36 9.42 11.21
N LEU A 13 -4.40 8.09 11.05
CA LEU A 13 -5.47 7.24 11.58
C LEU A 13 -5.12 6.64 12.93
N PHE A 14 -6.12 6.47 13.80
CA PHE A 14 -6.00 5.64 14.98
C PHE A 14 -5.85 4.15 14.59
N GLU A 15 -5.31 3.34 15.50
CA GLU A 15 -4.97 1.94 15.24
C GLU A 15 -6.20 1.10 14.82
N ASP A 16 -7.33 1.31 15.47
CA ASP A 16 -8.60 0.63 15.17
C ASP A 16 -9.18 1.06 13.81
N GLU A 17 -9.07 2.34 13.47
CA GLU A 17 -9.46 2.87 12.15
C GLU A 17 -8.59 2.31 11.03
N ALA A 18 -7.27 2.24 11.26
CA ALA A 18 -6.31 1.66 10.34
C ALA A 18 -6.59 0.17 10.11
N GLU A 19 -6.84 -0.60 11.17
CA GLU A 19 -7.16 -2.03 11.08
C GLU A 19 -8.47 -2.26 10.30
N ALA A 20 -9.52 -1.48 10.59
CA ALA A 20 -10.78 -1.55 9.88
C ALA A 20 -10.63 -1.21 8.39
N LEU A 21 -9.81 -0.20 8.07
CA LEU A 21 -9.53 0.20 6.69
C LEU A 21 -8.72 -0.87 5.94
N LEU A 22 -7.67 -1.42 6.55
CA LEU A 22 -6.89 -2.52 5.97
C LEU A 22 -7.77 -3.75 5.70
N GLY A 23 -8.70 -4.07 6.60
CA GLY A 23 -9.69 -5.12 6.39
C GLY A 23 -10.57 -4.87 5.16
N LYS A 24 -10.99 -3.63 4.93
CA LYS A 24 -11.77 -3.24 3.73
C LYS A 24 -10.93 -3.34 2.45
N LEU A 25 -9.69 -2.84 2.48
CA LEU A 25 -8.75 -2.89 1.34
C LEU A 25 -8.52 -4.33 0.86
N LYS A 26 -8.29 -5.27 1.79
CA LYS A 26 -8.11 -6.70 1.45
C LYS A 26 -9.28 -7.34 0.69
N ARG A 27 -10.50 -6.80 0.84
CA ARG A 27 -11.72 -7.35 0.22
C ARG A 27 -12.16 -6.63 -1.05
N GLN A 28 -11.49 -5.54 -1.44
CA GLN A 28 -11.89 -4.70 -2.57
C GLN A 28 -10.76 -4.56 -3.59
N PRO A 29 -10.80 -5.32 -4.71
CA PRO A 29 -9.74 -5.32 -5.71
C PRO A 29 -9.46 -3.94 -6.32
N ASP A 30 -10.49 -3.11 -6.52
CA ASP A 30 -10.33 -1.75 -7.08
C ASP A 30 -9.61 -0.78 -6.13
N ALA A 31 -9.68 -1.03 -4.83
CA ALA A 31 -9.01 -0.22 -3.83
C ALA A 31 -7.49 -0.46 -3.81
N ASN A 32 -7.03 -1.66 -4.21
CA ASN A 32 -5.62 -1.98 -4.38
C ASN A 32 -4.95 -1.07 -5.43
N ARG A 33 -5.66 -0.72 -6.51
CA ARG A 33 -5.08 0.15 -7.55
C ARG A 33 -4.80 1.57 -7.06
N ASN A 34 -5.68 2.14 -6.24
CA ASN A 34 -5.43 3.46 -5.66
C ASN A 34 -4.28 3.42 -4.65
N TRP A 35 -4.23 2.36 -3.83
CA TRP A 35 -3.12 2.10 -2.91
C TRP A 35 -1.77 2.02 -3.63
N GLU A 36 -1.68 1.19 -4.68
CA GLU A 36 -0.47 1.04 -5.50
C GLU A 36 -0.05 2.35 -6.16
N LEU A 37 -0.99 3.08 -6.75
CA LEU A 37 -0.69 4.35 -7.43
C LEU A 37 -0.17 5.41 -6.46
N TYR A 38 -0.76 5.49 -5.26
CA TYR A 38 -0.37 6.49 -4.27
C TYR A 38 1.03 6.20 -3.71
N HIS A 39 1.35 4.92 -3.42
CA HIS A 39 2.70 4.52 -3.05
C HIS A 39 3.70 4.80 -4.18
N LEU A 40 3.37 4.47 -5.43
CA LEU A 40 4.24 4.77 -6.57
C LEU A 40 4.53 6.27 -6.72
N ILE A 41 3.52 7.14 -6.58
CA ILE A 41 3.72 8.59 -6.59
C ILE A 41 4.66 9.00 -5.45
N GLY A 42 4.44 8.48 -4.23
CA GLY A 42 5.28 8.77 -3.08
C GLY A 42 6.74 8.32 -3.26
N ASP A 43 6.94 7.17 -3.89
CA ASP A 43 8.28 6.65 -4.20
C ASP A 43 8.97 7.51 -5.25
N VAL A 44 8.23 7.96 -6.28
CA VAL A 44 8.77 8.86 -7.33
C VAL A 44 9.19 10.20 -6.74
N LEU A 45 8.40 10.74 -5.82
CA LEU A 45 8.69 12.05 -5.22
C LEU A 45 9.84 12.00 -4.22
N ARG A 46 10.04 10.88 -3.52
CA ARG A 46 11.04 10.78 -2.43
C ARG A 46 12.36 10.16 -2.87
N GLN A 47 12.33 9.13 -3.73
CA GLN A 47 13.50 8.32 -4.07
C GLN A 47 13.41 7.80 -5.52
N PRO A 48 13.37 8.70 -6.52
CA PRO A 48 13.14 8.32 -7.91
C PRO A 48 14.18 7.35 -8.47
N GLU A 49 15.43 7.42 -7.99
CA GLU A 49 16.53 6.54 -8.38
C GLU A 49 16.39 5.10 -7.87
N HIS A 50 15.50 4.85 -6.89
CA HIS A 50 15.29 3.54 -6.27
C HIS A 50 14.03 2.82 -6.77
N ILE A 51 13.28 3.41 -7.71
CA ILE A 51 12.06 2.80 -8.24
C ILE A 51 12.39 1.65 -9.17
N ARG A 52 11.83 0.48 -8.89
CA ARG A 52 11.85 -0.66 -9.81
C ARG A 52 10.43 -1.09 -10.17
N CYS A 53 10.16 -1.15 -11.46
CA CYS A 53 8.89 -1.68 -11.96
C CYS A 53 8.69 -3.11 -11.45
N GLY A 54 7.50 -3.39 -10.91
CA GLY A 54 7.15 -4.73 -10.41
C GLY A 54 7.75 -5.10 -9.05
N PHE A 55 8.35 -4.15 -8.32
CA PHE A 55 8.89 -4.40 -6.98
C PHE A 55 7.85 -5.06 -6.06
N THR A 56 6.67 -4.45 -5.91
CA THR A 56 5.59 -4.96 -5.04
C THR A 56 5.19 -6.39 -5.38
N HIS A 57 5.12 -6.73 -6.67
CA HIS A 57 4.81 -8.09 -7.12
C HIS A 57 5.90 -9.09 -6.71
N SER A 58 7.17 -8.77 -6.99
CA SER A 58 8.30 -9.63 -6.60
C SER A 58 8.46 -9.77 -5.09
N PHE A 59 8.19 -8.69 -4.34
CA PHE A 59 8.21 -8.68 -2.90
C PHE A 59 7.12 -9.60 -2.33
N HIS A 60 5.89 -9.47 -2.82
CA HIS A 60 4.76 -10.30 -2.40
C HIS A 60 5.02 -11.79 -2.69
N GLN A 61 5.56 -12.14 -3.86
CA GLN A 61 5.93 -13.52 -4.19
C GLN A 61 6.94 -14.11 -3.21
N ARG A 62 7.97 -13.33 -2.84
CA ARG A 62 8.98 -13.76 -1.87
C ARG A 62 8.41 -13.87 -0.46
N LEU A 63 7.60 -12.90 -0.04
CA LEU A 63 6.95 -12.88 1.27
C LEU A 63 6.03 -14.10 1.45
N GLN A 64 5.28 -14.49 0.42
CA GLN A 64 4.46 -15.71 0.45
C GLN A 64 5.27 -17.01 0.58
N ALA A 65 6.54 -16.99 0.19
CA ALA A 65 7.44 -18.12 0.32
C ALA A 65 8.14 -18.18 1.71
N GLU A 66 7.96 -17.17 2.56
CA GLU A 66 8.52 -17.17 3.91
C GLU A 66 7.71 -18.11 4.85
N PRO A 67 8.38 -18.94 5.68
CA PRO A 67 7.68 -19.74 6.69
C PRO A 67 7.05 -18.82 7.76
N THR A 68 5.82 -19.15 8.17
CA THR A 68 5.00 -18.38 9.13
C THR A 68 5.16 -18.84 10.57
#